data_AF-A0AA35Z0W7-F1
#
_entry.id   AF-A0AA35Z0W7-F1
#
_cell.length_a   1.000
_cell.length_b   1.000
_cell.length_c   1.000
_cell.angle_alpha   90.00
_cell.angle_beta   90.00
_cell.angle_gamma   90.00
#
_symmetry.space_group_name_H-M   'P 1'
#
loop_
_entity.id
_entity.type
_entity.pdbx_description
1 polymer ?
#
loop_
_entity_poly.entity_id
_entity_poly.type
_entity_poly.pdbx_seq_one_letter_code
_entity_poly.pdbx_strand_id
1 'polypeptide(L)'
;MMIISELKVEGIGGPLQVRILRKWKHDIRQYETWYLVVNKYADAIQILGQRTNQTYIESVFNVTQCYIISDYSCPKLDRYQKVLENDIYIDVGLKSSIQRIPDTITIPKTWFCFVSKSQLIELGEAPPYYPSFLYVIHIT
;
A
#
# COMPACT_ATOMS: atom_id res chain seq x y z
N MET A 1 10.25 -11.08 -11.86
CA MET A 1 9.59 -10.54 -10.64
C MET A 1 9.12 -9.14 -10.99
N MET A 2 7.86 -8.84 -10.73
CA MET A 2 7.25 -7.56 -11.11
C MET A 2 7.71 -6.43 -10.16
N ILE A 3 7.67 -5.18 -10.63
CA ILE A 3 7.88 -3.98 -9.80
C ILE A 3 6.60 -3.15 -9.77
N ILE A 4 6.42 -2.36 -8.71
CA ILE A 4 5.17 -1.64 -8.47
C ILE A 4 4.94 -0.57 -9.54
N SER A 5 6.00 0.09 -9.99
CA SER A 5 5.97 1.11 -11.04
C SER A 5 5.60 0.57 -12.43
N GLU A 6 5.65 -0.75 -12.65
CA GLU A 6 5.28 -1.40 -13.92
C GLU A 6 3.86 -1.97 -13.92
N LEU A 7 3.11 -1.81 -12.83
CA LEU A 7 1.75 -2.31 -12.71
C LEU A 7 0.83 -1.59 -13.70
N LYS A 8 -0.02 -2.38 -14.37
CA LYS A 8 -1.01 -1.89 -15.34
C LYS A 8 -2.41 -2.21 -14.83
N VAL A 9 -3.37 -1.34 -15.18
CA VAL A 9 -4.78 -1.47 -14.76
C VAL A 9 -5.41 -2.77 -15.23
N GLU A 10 -4.99 -3.24 -16.40
CA GLU A 10 -5.55 -4.39 -17.08
C GLU A 10 -4.63 -5.60 -16.96
N GLY A 11 -5.22 -6.73 -16.57
CA GLY A 11 -4.54 -8.02 -16.50
C GLY A 11 -4.42 -8.58 -15.09
N ILE A 12 -3.89 -9.80 -15.04
CA ILE A 12 -3.60 -10.52 -13.80
C ILE A 12 -2.16 -10.18 -13.41
N GLY A 13 -1.98 -9.70 -12.19
CA GLY A 13 -0.69 -9.34 -11.63
C GLY A 13 0.21 -10.56 -11.47
N GLY A 14 1.43 -10.47 -11.98
CA GLY A 14 2.46 -11.47 -11.77
C GLY A 14 3.06 -11.43 -10.36
N PRO A 15 3.97 -12.35 -10.00
CA PRO A 15 4.56 -12.40 -8.66
C PRO A 15 5.28 -11.10 -8.28
N LEU A 16 4.83 -10.50 -7.17
CA LEU A 16 5.36 -9.28 -6.57
C LEU A 16 5.82 -9.56 -5.13
N GLN A 17 7.07 -9.21 -4.82
CA GLN A 17 7.58 -9.27 -3.44
C GLN A 17 7.37 -7.94 -2.73
N VAL A 18 6.72 -7.99 -1.58
CA VAL A 18 6.42 -6.80 -0.77
C VAL A 18 6.60 -7.03 0.72
N ARG A 19 6.71 -5.94 1.48
CA ARG A 19 6.49 -5.90 2.92
C ARG A 19 5.22 -5.13 3.24
N ILE A 20 4.41 -5.65 4.15
CA ILE A 20 3.25 -4.92 4.69
C ILE A 20 3.75 -3.93 5.75
N LEU A 21 3.50 -2.63 5.58
CA LEU A 21 3.95 -1.59 6.51
C LEU A 21 2.86 -1.09 7.44
N ARG A 22 1.63 -0.96 6.94
CA ARG A 22 0.49 -0.45 7.70
C ARG A 22 -0.78 -1.15 7.27
N LYS A 23 -1.78 -1.12 8.16
CA LYS A 23 -3.14 -1.61 7.96
C LYS A 23 -4.11 -0.55 8.48
N TRP A 24 -5.20 -0.31 7.75
CA TRP A 24 -6.30 0.53 8.23
C TRP A 24 -7.66 0.03 7.70
N LYS A 25 -8.72 0.48 8.34
CA LYS A 25 -10.10 0.34 7.86
C LYS A 25 -10.69 1.74 7.75
N HIS A 26 -11.62 1.92 6.81
CA HIS A 26 -12.36 3.17 6.71
C HIS A 26 -13.57 3.10 7.64
N ASP A 27 -13.87 4.18 8.36
CA ASP A 27 -15.01 4.25 9.29
C ASP A 27 -16.36 3.93 8.63
N ILE A 28 -16.54 4.32 7.36
CA ILE A 28 -17.76 4.12 6.57
C ILE A 28 -17.75 2.76 5.86
N ARG A 29 -16.59 2.34 5.31
CA ARG A 29 -16.44 1.09 4.55
C ARG A 29 -15.77 0.01 5.39
N GLN A 30 -16.44 -0.40 6.47
CA GLN A 30 -15.86 -1.30 7.48
C GLN A 30 -15.51 -2.71 6.97
N TYR A 31 -16.13 -3.12 5.86
CA TYR A 31 -15.85 -4.38 5.18
C TYR A 31 -14.61 -4.32 4.27
N GLU A 32 -13.90 -3.20 4.22
CA GLU A 32 -12.66 -3.05 3.45
C GLU A 32 -11.49 -2.94 4.43
N THR A 33 -10.48 -3.77 4.24
CA THR A 33 -9.20 -3.61 4.94
C THR A 33 -8.15 -3.21 3.93
N TRP A 34 -7.50 -2.09 4.20
CA TRP A 34 -6.46 -1.54 3.35
C TRP A 34 -5.09 -1.73 3.98
N TYR A 35 -4.09 -1.92 3.12
CA TYR A 35 -2.70 -2.13 3.52
C TYR A 35 -1.78 -1.23 2.72
N LEU A 36 -0.76 -0.69 3.38
CA LEU A 36 0.35 -0.01 2.73
C LEU A 36 1.45 -1.05 2.54
N VAL A 37 1.93 -1.21 1.32
CA VAL A 37 3.00 -2.17 1.02
C VAL A 37 4.13 -1.52 0.26
N VAL A 38 5.33 -2.07 0.42
CA VAL A 38 6.53 -1.63 -0.30
C VAL A 38 7.30 -2.77 -0.90
N ASN A 39 7.91 -2.54 -2.08
CA ASN A 39 8.82 -3.48 -2.70
C ASN A 39 10.29 -3.17 -2.34
N LYS A 40 11.21 -3.99 -2.86
CA LYS A 40 12.67 -3.80 -2.69
C LYS A 40 13.25 -2.51 -3.30
N TYR A 41 12.47 -1.83 -4.15
CA TYR A 41 12.86 -0.57 -4.79
C TYR A 41 12.33 0.66 -4.04
N ALA A 42 11.72 0.45 -2.88
CA ALA A 42 11.04 1.50 -2.10
C ALA A 42 9.84 2.15 -2.81
N ASP A 43 9.29 1.50 -3.84
CA ASP A 43 7.98 1.86 -4.37
C ASP A 43 6.91 1.42 -3.37
N ALA A 44 5.89 2.26 -3.17
CA ALA A 44 4.73 1.93 -2.36
C ALA A 44 3.46 1.83 -3.20
N ILE A 45 2.55 0.96 -2.77
CA ILE A 45 1.18 0.89 -3.28
C ILE A 45 0.24 0.46 -2.16
N GLN A 46 -1.05 0.77 -2.31
CA GLN A 46 -2.08 0.29 -1.41
C GLN A 46 -2.68 -1.02 -1.92
N ILE A 47 -2.93 -1.96 -1.00
CA ILE A 47 -3.63 -3.22 -1.26
C ILE A 47 -5.01 -3.17 -0.58
N LEU A 48 -6.05 -3.59 -1.30
CA LEU A 48 -7.38 -3.84 -0.76
C LEU A 48 -7.56 -5.34 -0.50
N GLY A 49 -7.92 -5.69 0.74
CA GLY A 49 -8.53 -6.98 1.06
C GLY A 49 -10.04 -6.89 0.87
N GLN A 50 -10.57 -7.59 -0.13
CA GLN A 50 -11.99 -7.50 -0.52
C GLN A 50 -12.98 -7.94 0.56
N ARG A 51 -14.18 -7.36 0.53
CA ARG A 51 -15.27 -7.54 1.50
C ARG A 51 -15.59 -8.99 1.87
N THR A 52 -15.87 -9.84 0.89
CA THR A 52 -16.20 -11.25 1.16
C THR A 52 -15.02 -12.05 1.71
N ASN A 53 -13.80 -11.58 1.48
CA ASN A 53 -12.56 -12.27 1.80
C ASN A 53 -11.78 -11.56 2.91
N GLN A 54 -12.38 -10.54 3.56
CA GLN A 54 -11.70 -9.62 4.46
C GLN A 54 -11.04 -10.40 5.60
N THR A 55 -11.80 -11.28 6.25
CA THR A 55 -11.32 -12.11 7.36
C THR A 55 -10.14 -13.00 6.94
N TYR A 56 -10.20 -13.59 5.74
CA TYR A 56 -9.10 -14.40 5.22
C TYR A 56 -7.84 -13.55 5.01
N ILE A 57 -7.96 -12.43 4.31
CA ILE A 57 -6.81 -11.55 4.05
C ILE A 57 -6.23 -11.01 5.36
N GLU A 58 -7.07 -10.64 6.33
CA GLU A 58 -6.65 -10.20 7.67
C GLU A 58 -5.93 -11.30 8.46
N SER A 59 -6.28 -12.56 8.24
CA SER A 59 -5.60 -13.69 8.88
C SER A 59 -4.24 -14.01 8.25
N VAL A 60 -4.03 -13.65 6.98
CA VAL A 60 -2.81 -13.94 6.22
C VAL A 60 -1.80 -12.79 6.31
N PHE A 61 -2.25 -11.55 6.14
CA PHE A 61 -1.37 -10.38 6.17
C PHE A 61 -1.07 -9.91 7.59
N ASN A 62 0.20 -10.00 7.96
CA ASN A 62 0.76 -9.46 9.18
C ASN A 62 1.62 -8.24 8.84
N VAL A 63 1.40 -7.15 9.56
CA VAL A 63 2.22 -5.94 9.47
C VAL A 63 3.67 -6.30 9.78
N THR A 64 4.61 -5.64 9.12
CA THR A 64 6.08 -5.85 9.11
C THR A 64 6.59 -7.06 8.35
N GLN A 65 5.72 -8.00 7.97
CA GLN A 65 6.12 -9.24 7.30
C GLN A 65 6.21 -9.09 5.78
N CYS A 66 7.00 -9.97 5.17
CA CYS A 66 7.23 -10.02 3.72
C CYS A 66 6.43 -11.13 3.05
N TYR A 67 5.98 -10.87 1.83
CA TYR A 67 5.13 -11.78 1.05
C TYR A 67 5.53 -11.77 -0.43
N ILE A 68 5.30 -12.90 -1.10
CA ILE A 68 5.06 -12.96 -2.54
C ILE A 68 3.55 -12.97 -2.75
N ILE A 69 3.07 -12.05 -3.58
CA ILE A 69 1.67 -11.95 -3.99
C ILE A 69 1.59 -12.16 -5.50
N SER A 70 0.69 -13.01 -5.97
CA SER A 70 0.36 -13.16 -7.40
C SER A 70 -1.15 -13.32 -7.59
N ASP A 71 -1.59 -13.32 -8.85
CA ASP A 71 -2.98 -13.56 -9.21
C ASP A 71 -3.94 -12.52 -8.60
N TYR A 72 -3.47 -11.28 -8.57
CA TYR A 72 -4.21 -10.10 -8.12
C TYR A 72 -4.65 -9.26 -9.32
N SER A 73 -5.57 -8.32 -9.10
CA SER A 73 -5.93 -7.31 -10.11
C SER A 73 -5.46 -5.92 -9.70
N CYS A 74 -5.42 -4.97 -10.64
CA CYS A 74 -4.97 -3.59 -10.38
C CYS A 74 -6.03 -2.55 -10.77
N PRO A 75 -7.18 -2.46 -10.08
CA PRO A 75 -8.22 -1.51 -10.47
C PRO A 75 -7.78 -0.05 -10.26
N LYS A 76 -8.48 0.87 -10.93
CA LYS A 76 -8.33 2.31 -10.67
C LYS A 76 -8.87 2.67 -9.29
N LEU A 77 -8.15 3.56 -8.61
CA LEU A 77 -8.48 4.02 -7.28
C LEU A 77 -9.39 5.26 -7.33
N ASP A 78 -10.43 5.27 -6.49
CA ASP A 78 -11.28 6.45 -6.29
C ASP A 78 -10.57 7.46 -5.37
N ARG A 79 -10.79 8.75 -5.61
CA ARG A 79 -10.15 9.86 -4.88
C ARG A 79 -10.38 9.79 -3.37
N TYR A 80 -11.52 9.27 -2.92
CA TYR A 80 -11.85 9.18 -1.49
C TYR A 80 -11.15 8.03 -0.76
N GLN A 81 -10.57 7.07 -1.49
CA GLN A 81 -9.83 5.94 -0.93
C GLN A 81 -8.32 6.11 -1.09
N LYS A 82 -7.90 7.23 -1.69
CA LYS A 82 -6.52 7.52 -2.06
C LYS A 82 -5.72 7.94 -0.84
N VAL A 83 -4.72 7.13 -0.48
CA VAL A 83 -3.74 7.45 0.58
C VAL A 83 -2.38 7.78 -0.03
N LEU A 84 -2.06 7.14 -1.15
CA LEU A 84 -0.83 7.34 -1.92
C LEU A 84 -1.13 8.07 -3.23
N GLU A 85 -0.11 8.62 -3.87
CA GLU A 85 -0.25 9.32 -5.16
C GLU A 85 -0.68 8.37 -6.31
N ASN A 86 -0.52 7.06 -6.17
CA ASN A 86 -0.85 6.08 -7.19
C ASN A 86 -2.34 6.13 -7.59
N ASP A 87 -2.63 6.05 -8.89
CA ASP A 87 -4.00 6.01 -9.42
C ASP A 87 -4.61 4.60 -9.46
N ILE A 88 -3.84 3.60 -9.01
CA ILE A 88 -4.22 2.19 -8.96
C ILE A 88 -3.93 1.61 -7.58
N TYR A 89 -4.65 0.56 -7.24
CA TYR A 89 -4.39 -0.27 -6.07
C TYR A 89 -4.35 -1.74 -6.46
N ILE A 90 -3.72 -2.56 -5.62
CA ILE A 90 -3.75 -4.01 -5.79
C ILE A 90 -4.98 -4.54 -5.07
N ASP A 91 -5.78 -5.33 -5.77
CA ASP A 91 -6.94 -6.00 -5.22
C ASP A 91 -6.67 -7.50 -5.05
N VAL A 92 -6.69 -7.97 -3.80
CA VAL A 92 -6.44 -9.38 -3.46
C VAL A 92 -7.70 -10.05 -2.90
N GLY A 93 -7.87 -11.32 -3.25
CA GLY A 93 -8.98 -12.14 -2.79
C GLY A 93 -8.64 -13.63 -2.79
N LEU A 94 -9.66 -14.49 -2.76
CA LEU A 94 -9.48 -15.95 -2.72
C LEU A 94 -8.72 -16.53 -3.93
N LYS A 95 -8.72 -15.84 -5.07
CA LYS A 95 -7.96 -16.27 -6.26
C LYS A 95 -6.49 -15.89 -6.20
N SER A 96 -6.11 -14.97 -5.31
CA SER A 96 -4.74 -14.49 -5.20
C SER A 96 -3.90 -15.47 -4.41
N SER A 97 -2.69 -15.75 -4.89
CA SER A 97 -1.71 -16.50 -4.12
C SER A 97 -0.95 -15.54 -3.21
N ILE A 98 -0.95 -15.83 -1.91
CA ILE A 98 -0.26 -15.03 -0.90
C ILE A 98 0.64 -15.96 -0.09
N GLN A 99 1.94 -15.87 -0.32
CA GLN A 99 2.93 -16.69 0.36
C GLN A 99 3.83 -15.81 1.23
N ARG A 100 3.84 -16.04 2.54
CA ARG A 100 4.81 -15.40 3.43
C ARG A 100 6.22 -15.87 3.06
N ILE A 101 7.16 -14.93 3.01
CA ILE A 101 8.59 -15.19 2.82
C ILE A 101 9.38 -14.73 4.05
N PRO A 102 10.61 -15.23 4.27
CA PRO A 102 11.47 -14.75 5.34
C PRO A 102 11.67 -13.23 5.29
N ASP A 103 11.85 -12.62 6.46
CA ASP A 103 12.25 -11.20 6.52
C ASP A 103 13.56 -11.00 5.75
N THR A 104 13.62 -9.92 4.97
CA THR A 104 14.77 -9.60 4.12
C THR A 104 15.22 -8.17 4.37
N ILE A 105 16.54 -7.96 4.42
CA ILE A 105 17.14 -6.63 4.49
C ILE A 105 16.89 -5.79 3.23
N THR A 106 16.53 -6.44 2.11
CA THR A 106 16.37 -5.78 0.81
C THR A 106 15.02 -5.08 0.65
N ILE A 107 14.00 -5.44 1.44
CA ILE A 107 12.70 -4.77 1.41
C ILE A 107 12.63 -3.81 2.62
N PRO A 108 12.46 -2.50 2.40
CA PRO A 108 12.47 -1.50 3.49
C PRO A 108 11.46 -1.81 4.59
N LYS A 109 11.83 -1.49 5.84
CA LYS A 109 10.97 -1.63 7.03
C LYS A 109 10.09 -0.40 7.28
N THR A 110 10.43 0.71 6.64
CA THR A 110 9.77 2.00 6.75
C THR A 110 9.68 2.63 5.37
N TRP A 111 8.70 3.50 5.19
CA TRP A 111 8.52 4.25 3.95
C TRP A 111 7.99 5.64 4.25
N PHE A 112 8.50 6.61 3.49
CA PHE A 112 8.14 8.01 3.62
C PHE A 112 7.99 8.62 2.23
N CYS A 113 6.99 9.46 2.05
CA CYS A 113 6.82 10.31 0.87
C CYS A 113 7.06 11.76 1.29
N PHE A 114 8.32 12.17 1.32
CA PHE A 114 8.64 13.54 1.72
C PHE A 114 8.25 14.53 0.63
N VAL A 115 7.55 15.57 1.05
CA VAL A 115 7.31 16.76 0.24
C VAL A 115 8.06 17.94 0.85
N SER A 116 8.49 18.86 -0.01
CA SER A 116 9.04 20.14 0.45
C SER A 116 7.96 20.97 1.14
N LYS A 117 8.39 21.97 1.92
CA LYS A 117 7.46 22.90 2.59
C LYS A 117 6.57 23.64 1.58
N SER A 118 7.10 24.03 0.42
CA SER A 118 6.31 24.68 -0.64
C SER A 118 5.25 23.74 -1.21
N GLN A 119 5.60 22.48 -1.50
CA GLN A 119 4.64 21.48 -1.96
C GLN A 119 3.57 21.17 -0.91
N LEU A 120 3.92 21.16 0.38
CA LEU A 120 2.95 21.00 1.45
C LEU A 120 1.94 22.16 1.49
N ILE A 121 2.39 23.39 1.23
CA ILE A 121 1.51 24.56 1.14
C ILE A 121 0.58 24.44 -0.08
N GLU A 122 1.10 24.00 -1.23
CA GLU A 122 0.32 23.80 -2.47
C GLU A 122 -0.75 22.71 -2.33
N LEU A 123 -0.46 21.66 -1.57
CA LEU A 123 -1.40 20.57 -1.27
C LEU A 123 -2.64 21.03 -0.50
N GLY A 124 -2.55 22.15 0.23
CA GLY A 124 -3.68 22.78 0.92
C GLY A 124 -4.27 21.92 2.05
N GLU A 125 -5.50 22.25 2.45
CA GLU A 125 -6.18 21.61 3.59
C GLU A 125 -6.82 20.24 3.26
N ALA A 126 -7.06 19.98 1.97
CA ALA A 126 -7.70 18.76 1.48
C ALA A 126 -6.86 18.09 0.37
N PRO A 127 -5.67 17.57 0.72
CA PRO A 127 -4.76 17.03 -0.27
C PRO A 127 -5.33 15.73 -0.89
N PRO A 128 -5.03 15.45 -2.17
CA PRO A 128 -5.48 14.23 -2.84
C PRO A 128 -4.79 12.94 -2.34
N TYR A 129 -3.76 13.07 -1.51
CA TYR A 129 -3.03 11.98 -0.82
C TYR A 129 -2.31 12.54 0.42
N TYR A 130 -1.75 11.68 1.28
CA TYR A 130 -1.14 12.10 2.55
C TYR A 130 0.40 12.01 2.51
N PRO A 131 1.12 13.14 2.38
CA PRO A 131 2.58 13.13 2.39
C PRO A 131 3.16 12.92 3.79
N SER A 132 4.44 12.54 3.83
CA SER A 132 5.25 12.49 5.04
C SER A 132 5.99 13.81 5.26
N PHE A 133 6.15 14.21 6.51
CA PHE A 133 6.92 15.39 6.90
C PHE A 133 7.92 15.05 8.00
N LEU A 134 9.07 15.72 7.98
CA LEU A 134 10.04 15.76 9.07
C LEU A 134 10.11 17.19 9.58
N TYR A 135 10.15 17.36 10.90
CA TYR A 135 10.36 18.65 11.54
C TYR A 135 11.34 18.48 12.70
N VAL A 136 12.11 19.54 12.97
CA VAL A 136 13.00 19.60 14.13
C VAL A 136 12.17 20.08 15.32
N ILE A 137 12.14 19.30 16.41
CA ILE A 137 11.53 19.73 17.67
C ILE A 137 12.54 20.62 18.40
N HIS A 138 12.26 21.93 18.47
CA HIS A 138 13.00 22.83 19.36
C HIS A 138 12.40 22.75 20.76
N ILE A 139 13.14 22.15 21.70
CA ILE A 139 12.79 22.15 23.12
C ILE A 139 13.48 23.37 23.74
N THR A 140 12.69 24.38 24.12
CA THR A 140 13.13 25.57 24.87
C THR A 140 12.90 25.38 26.35
#